data_AF-A0A3N6R1U9-F1
#
_entry.id   AF-A0A3N6R1U9-F1
#
_cell.length_a   1.000
_cell.length_b   1.000
_cell.length_c   1.000
_cell.angle_alpha   90.00
_cell.angle_beta   90.00
_cell.angle_gamma   90.00
#
_symmetry.space_group_name_H-M   'P 1'
#
loop_
_entity.id
_entity.type
_entity.pdbx_description
1 polymer ?
#
loop_
_entity_poly.entity_id
_entity_poly.type
_entity_poly.pdbx_seq_one_letter_code
_entity_poly.pdbx_strand_id
1 'polypeptide(L)'
;GVGADFLSGDLGADTISGGIGQDTFNITRDSGGPGVSSADFINDFSNEDLIGLSNGLSFEELSIFASEDNPDNTIISVGGTNGNFLAVLEGVESSTIDSRTS
;
A
#
# COMPACT_ATOMS: atom_id res chain seq x y z
N GLY A 1 -6.84 -8.46 12.48
CA GLY A 1 -7.14 -9.37 13.61
C GLY A 1 -7.20 -10.79 13.09
N VAL A 2 -8.29 -11.50 13.37
CA VAL A 2 -8.65 -12.69 12.58
C VAL A 2 -9.93 -12.37 11.81
N GLY A 3 -10.05 -12.86 10.58
CA GLY A 3 -11.19 -12.58 9.72
C GLY A 3 -10.81 -11.63 8.58
N ALA A 4 -11.81 -11.21 7.79
CA ALA A 4 -11.61 -10.26 6.71
C ALA A 4 -11.84 -8.84 7.24
N ASP A 5 -10.77 -8.08 7.41
CA ASP A 5 -10.78 -6.72 7.94
C ASP A 5 -10.66 -5.67 6.82
N PHE A 6 -11.21 -4.49 7.07
CA PHE A 6 -11.02 -3.31 6.22
C PHE A 6 -10.29 -2.24 7.04
N LEU A 7 -9.10 -1.86 6.58
CA LEU A 7 -8.11 -1.14 7.39
C LEU A 7 -7.69 0.15 6.68
N SER A 8 -7.53 1.24 7.43
CA SER A 8 -7.07 2.54 6.96
C SER A 8 -6.11 3.14 7.98
N GLY A 9 -4.97 3.68 7.53
CA GLY A 9 -4.05 4.45 8.38
C GLY A 9 -4.57 5.86 8.69
N ASP A 10 -5.54 6.34 7.92
CA ASP A 10 -6.03 7.72 7.94
C ASP A 10 -4.93 8.75 7.57
N LEU A 11 -4.78 9.84 8.33
CA LEU A 11 -3.79 10.88 8.05
C LEU A 11 -2.56 10.67 8.93
N GLY A 12 -1.40 10.50 8.30
CA GLY A 12 -0.16 10.29 9.01
C GLY A 12 0.71 9.27 8.29
N ALA A 13 1.72 8.80 9.00
CA ALA A 13 2.46 7.61 8.61
C ALA A 13 2.15 6.55 9.64
N ASP A 14 1.34 5.56 9.25
CA ASP A 14 0.82 4.56 10.16
C ASP A 14 1.47 3.21 9.93
N THR A 15 1.48 2.35 10.96
CA THR A 15 1.87 0.94 10.81
C THR A 15 0.61 0.10 10.92
N ILE A 16 0.28 -0.62 9.86
CA ILE A 16 -1.00 -1.31 9.69
C ILE A 16 -0.76 -2.80 9.55
N SER A 17 -1.40 -3.59 10.42
CA SER A 17 -1.37 -5.06 10.37
C SER A 17 -2.78 -5.62 10.20
N GLY A 18 -2.97 -6.47 9.19
CA GLY A 18 -4.21 -7.18 8.92
C GLY A 18 -4.39 -8.44 9.75
N GLY A 19 -3.31 -9.18 10.02
CA GLY A 19 -3.36 -10.45 10.73
C GLY A 19 -3.79 -11.61 9.83
N ILE A 20 -4.67 -12.48 10.32
CA ILE A 20 -5.08 -13.69 9.59
C ILE A 20 -6.42 -13.45 8.90
N GLY A 21 -6.42 -13.54 7.57
CA GLY A 21 -7.63 -13.52 6.74
C GLY A 21 -7.36 -12.84 5.41
N GLN A 22 -8.44 -12.58 4.65
CA GLN A 22 -8.37 -11.74 3.45
C GLN A 22 -8.71 -10.31 3.86
N ASP A 23 -7.69 -9.51 4.10
CA ASP A 23 -7.81 -8.14 4.53
C ASP A 23 -7.80 -7.18 3.35
N THR A 24 -8.37 -5.99 3.54
CA THR A 24 -8.33 -4.90 2.57
C THR A 24 -7.69 -3.67 3.21
N PHE A 25 -6.50 -3.32 2.74
CA PHE A 25 -5.77 -2.13 3.14
C PHE A 25 -6.17 -0.98 2.24
N ASN A 26 -6.98 -0.06 2.77
CA ASN A 26 -7.51 1.06 2.02
C ASN A 26 -6.51 2.22 2.01
N ILE A 27 -6.09 2.61 0.81
CA ILE A 27 -5.24 3.78 0.57
C ILE A 27 -6.00 4.85 -0.22
N THR A 28 -5.63 6.10 0.03
CA THR A 28 -6.15 7.29 -0.64
C THR A 28 -4.99 8.17 -1.09
N ARG A 29 -5.26 9.24 -1.85
CA ARG A 29 -4.23 10.24 -2.20
C ARG A 29 -3.64 10.97 -0.99
N ASP A 30 -4.34 10.91 0.15
CA ASP A 30 -4.01 11.59 1.39
C ASP A 30 -3.37 10.64 2.44
N SER A 31 -3.27 9.33 2.16
CA SER A 31 -2.67 8.32 3.06
C SER A 31 -1.16 8.46 3.25
N GLY A 32 -0.55 9.52 2.69
CA GLY A 32 0.86 9.77 2.91
C GLY A 32 1.31 11.12 2.40
N GLY A 33 2.51 11.20 1.83
CA GLY A 33 3.13 12.49 1.55
C GLY A 33 4.37 12.45 0.66
N PRO A 34 5.17 13.53 0.61
CA PRO A 34 6.23 13.72 -0.38
C PRO A 34 7.48 12.84 -0.15
N GLY A 35 7.45 11.89 0.80
CA GLY A 35 8.55 10.97 1.05
C GLY A 35 8.10 9.61 1.55
N VAL A 36 8.98 8.61 1.40
CA VAL A 36 8.71 7.23 1.85
C VAL A 36 8.38 7.19 3.35
N SER A 37 9.03 8.02 4.18
CA SER A 37 8.76 8.08 5.63
C SER A 37 7.39 8.66 5.99
N SER A 38 6.66 9.20 5.02
CA SER A 38 5.28 9.66 5.21
C SER A 38 4.23 8.68 4.70
N ALA A 39 4.63 7.58 4.06
CA ALA A 39 3.70 6.55 3.60
C ALA A 39 3.30 5.62 4.75
N ASP A 40 2.11 5.02 4.62
CA ASP A 40 1.69 3.94 5.49
C ASP A 40 2.60 2.71 5.32
N PHE A 41 2.93 2.05 6.42
CA PHE A 41 3.73 0.83 6.45
C PHE A 41 2.84 -0.37 6.74
N ILE A 42 2.59 -1.18 5.71
CA ILE A 42 1.81 -2.41 5.81
C ILE A 42 2.77 -3.58 6.00
N ASN A 43 2.75 -4.18 7.18
CA ASN A 43 3.81 -5.10 7.63
C ASN A 43 3.48 -6.59 7.52
N ASP A 44 2.28 -6.95 7.04
CA ASP A 44 1.85 -8.34 6.90
C ASP A 44 1.00 -8.61 5.64
N PHE A 45 1.10 -7.77 4.61
CA PHE A 45 0.39 -7.98 3.35
C PHE A 45 0.76 -9.31 2.71
N SER A 46 -0.26 -10.08 2.31
CA SER A 46 -0.14 -11.41 1.75
C SER A 46 -0.89 -11.53 0.40
N ASN A 47 -0.80 -12.71 -0.21
CA ASN A 47 -1.44 -13.00 -1.49
C ASN A 47 -2.97 -13.10 -1.43
N GLU A 48 -3.54 -13.21 -0.23
CA GLU A 48 -5.00 -13.25 -0.02
C GLU A 48 -5.57 -11.84 0.13
N ASP A 49 -4.74 -10.86 0.45
CA ASP A 49 -5.14 -9.48 0.77
C ASP A 49 -5.35 -8.64 -0.49
N LEU A 50 -6.01 -7.50 -0.27
CA LEU A 50 -6.29 -6.51 -1.30
C LEU A 50 -5.84 -5.13 -0.86
N ILE A 51 -5.45 -4.31 -1.84
CA ILE A 51 -5.30 -2.88 -1.66
C ILE A 51 -6.56 -2.21 -2.19
N GLY A 52 -7.32 -1.58 -1.29
CA GLY A 52 -8.50 -0.81 -1.63
C GLY A 52 -8.12 0.59 -2.08
N LEU A 53 -8.57 1.01 -3.27
CA LEU A 53 -8.35 2.37 -3.78
C LEU A 53 -9.63 3.20 -3.61
N SER A 54 -9.53 4.27 -2.82
CA SER A 54 -10.67 5.14 -2.46
C SER A 54 -10.43 6.59 -2.88
N ASN A 55 -11.46 7.44 -2.71
CA ASN A 55 -11.43 8.88 -3.03
C ASN A 55 -11.01 9.17 -4.49
N GLY A 56 -11.47 8.32 -5.42
CA GLY A 56 -11.22 8.45 -6.85
C GLY A 56 -9.78 8.16 -7.25
N LEU A 57 -9.00 7.49 -6.41
CA LEU A 57 -7.70 6.93 -6.79
C LEU A 57 -7.94 5.70 -7.67
N SER A 58 -7.29 5.66 -8.83
CA SER A 58 -7.34 4.53 -9.77
C SER A 58 -6.00 3.81 -9.84
N PHE A 59 -6.01 2.56 -10.27
CA PHE A 59 -4.78 1.75 -10.36
C PHE A 59 -3.82 2.32 -11.40
N GLU A 60 -4.34 2.90 -12.47
CA GLU A 60 -3.57 3.51 -13.57
C GLU A 60 -2.75 4.74 -13.12
N GLU A 61 -3.08 5.33 -11.97
CA GLU A 61 -2.34 6.45 -11.38
C GLU A 61 -1.18 6.00 -10.50
N LEU A 62 -1.12 4.71 -10.16
CA LEU A 62 -0.12 4.17 -9.26
C LEU A 62 1.21 3.94 -9.98
N SER A 63 2.28 4.34 -9.31
CA SER A 63 3.63 3.84 -9.57
C SER A 63 3.94 2.82 -8.48
N ILE A 64 4.30 1.61 -8.90
CA ILE A 64 4.59 0.48 -8.01
C ILE A 64 6.00 0.01 -8.31
N PHE A 65 6.90 0.07 -7.32
CA PHE A 65 8.32 -0.19 -7.52
C PHE A 65 8.99 -0.67 -6.23
N ALA A 66 10.10 -1.40 -6.36
CA ALA A 66 10.91 -1.82 -5.22
C ALA A 66 11.55 -0.62 -4.51
N SER A 67 11.65 -0.69 -3.17
CA SER A 67 12.39 0.30 -2.38
C SER A 67 13.90 0.22 -2.64
N GLU A 68 14.59 1.36 -2.61
CA GLU A 68 16.04 1.42 -2.75
C GLU A 68 16.77 0.88 -1.50
N ASP A 69 16.19 1.09 -0.31
CA ASP A 69 16.79 0.68 0.97
C ASP A 69 16.62 -0.82 1.25
N ASN A 70 15.49 -1.38 0.83
CA ASN A 70 15.19 -2.80 0.93
C ASN A 70 14.40 -3.25 -0.32
N PRO A 71 15.06 -3.90 -1.30
CA PRO A 71 14.41 -4.34 -2.53
C PRO A 71 13.26 -5.34 -2.35
N ASP A 72 13.20 -6.01 -1.20
CA ASP A 72 12.10 -6.90 -0.85
C ASP A 72 10.82 -6.13 -0.46
N ASN A 73 10.91 -4.81 -0.22
CA ASN A 73 9.76 -3.97 0.05
C ASN A 73 9.24 -3.31 -1.23
N THR A 74 7.92 -3.21 -1.35
CA THR A 74 7.26 -2.48 -2.43
C THR A 74 6.81 -1.11 -1.98
N ILE A 75 7.00 -0.10 -2.82
CA ILE A 75 6.48 1.26 -2.65
C ILE A 75 5.33 1.46 -3.64
N ILE A 76 4.24 2.04 -3.13
CA ILE A 76 3.10 2.51 -3.93
C ILE A 76 3.03 4.03 -3.81
N SER A 77 3.07 4.72 -4.94
CA SER A 77 2.99 6.17 -5.00
C SER A 77 2.10 6.67 -6.13
N VAL A 78 1.70 7.94 -6.08
CA VAL A 78 1.10 8.66 -7.21
C VAL A 78 2.12 9.68 -7.70
N GLY A 79 2.49 9.62 -8.98
CA GLY A 79 3.53 10.50 -9.56
C GLY A 79 4.97 9.99 -9.40
N GLY A 80 5.14 8.70 -9.06
CA GLY A 80 6.46 8.06 -8.98
C GLY A 80 7.30 8.57 -7.81
N THR A 81 8.61 8.67 -8.02
CA THR A 81 9.58 9.09 -7.00
C THR A 81 9.54 10.59 -6.67
N ASN A 82 8.81 11.39 -7.45
CA ASN A 82 8.64 12.83 -7.22
C ASN A 82 7.24 13.19 -6.68
N GLY A 83 6.40 12.18 -6.44
CA GLY A 83 5.01 12.37 -6.07
C GLY A 83 4.71 12.03 -4.61
N ASN A 84 3.46 11.69 -4.33
CA ASN A 84 3.02 11.29 -3.00
C ASN A 84 3.19 9.79 -2.82
N PHE A 85 3.94 9.38 -1.80
CA PHE A 85 4.11 8.02 -1.37
C PHE A 85 2.94 7.66 -0.46
N LEU A 86 2.21 6.61 -0.84
CA LEU A 86 0.95 6.24 -0.20
C LEU A 86 1.15 5.07 0.76
N ALA A 87 1.86 4.04 0.33
CA ALA A 87 2.12 2.85 1.14
C ALA A 87 3.47 2.21 0.83
N VAL A 88 4.00 1.52 1.83
CA VAL A 88 5.12 0.57 1.75
C VAL A 88 4.60 -0.79 2.20
N LEU A 89 4.77 -1.80 1.34
CA LEU A 89 4.47 -3.19 1.67
C LEU A 89 5.77 -3.89 2.08
N GLU A 90 5.84 -4.36 3.32
CA GLU A 90 7.01 -5.08 3.84
C GLU A 90 7.12 -6.47 3.24
N GLY A 91 8.29 -6.80 2.67
CA GLY A 91 8.57 -8.16 2.19
C GLY A 91 7.73 -8.62 0.99
N VAL A 92 7.10 -7.69 0.26
CA VAL A 92 6.31 -7.96 -0.94
C VAL A 92 7.07 -7.52 -2.18
N GLU A 93 7.22 -8.42 -3.15
CA GLU A 93 7.88 -8.13 -4.42
C GLU A 93 6.97 -7.28 -5.34
N SER A 94 7.46 -6.14 -5.81
CA SER A 94 6.64 -5.20 -6.61
C SER A 94 6.05 -5.81 -7.88
N SER A 95 6.71 -6.82 -8.45
CA SER A 95 6.27 -7.53 -9.66
C SER A 95 5.03 -8.40 -9.43
N THR A 96 4.70 -8.73 -8.17
CA THR A 96 3.54 -9.55 -7.83
C THR A 96 2.28 -8.72 -7.55
N ILE A 97 2.39 -7.39 -7.57
CA ILE A 97 1.23 -6.51 -7.40
C ILE A 97 0.61 -6.24 -8.78
N ASP A 98 -0.64 -6.65 -8.93
CA ASP A 98 -1.44 -6.40 -10.12
C ASP A 98 -2.80 -5.79 -9.78
N SER A 99 -3.55 -5.42 -10.82
CA SER A 99 -4.95 -5.05 -10.65
C SER A 99 -5.82 -6.29 -10.84
N ARG A 100 -6.70 -6.54 -9.87
CA ARG A 100 -7.73 -7.57 -10.03
C ARG A 100 -8.84 -7.03 -10.93
N THR A 101 -8.79 -7.32 -12.22
CA THR A 101 -9.92 -7.07 -13.11
C THR A 101 -11.00 -8.14 -12.88
N SER A 102 -12.25 -7.70 -12.72
CA SER A 102 -13.42 -8.59 -12.54
C SER A 102 -13.83 -9.25 -13.84
#